data_AF-A0A3C0AM61-F1
#
_entry.id   AF-A0A3C0AM61-F1
#
_cell.length_a   1.000
_cell.length_b   1.000
_cell.length_c   1.000
_cell.angle_alpha   90.00
_cell.angle_beta   90.00
_cell.angle_gamma   90.00
#
_symmetry.space_group_name_H-M   'P 1'
#
loop_
_entity.id
_entity.type
_entity.pdbx_description
1 polymer ?
#
loop_
_entity_poly.entity_id
_entity_poly.type
_entity_poly.pdbx_seq_one_letter_code
_entity_poly.pdbx_strand_id
1 'polypeptide(L)'
;AEDAKRLLRRFIQRAERVPTSEDMIQIYERLVTDELEAGTPLAEALLSGYTAFLCSAPFLYLPEPRAGTPQREYAVAARLSHFLGNTRPDDELKRLAEQGQLLSAEILTQQTRRLLLSDSTEKFITNLTDYWLSLKDIRRDEPDSRLYPEYRFDDYLIESMAAETRAFITAMFEENLPVTVLVDADFAFVNDRLARHYGLQPVSGSQMRKVTLPAESHYGGLLTQAAILKVTANGTTTSPVIRGAWIMERVMGNPPPPPPP
;
A
#
# COMPACT_ATOMS: atom_id res chain seq x y z
N ALA A 1 39.04 -1.57 9.86
CA ALA A 1 38.84 -1.44 8.40
C ALA A 1 38.07 -2.64 7.81
N GLU A 2 38.55 -3.88 7.96
CA GLU A 2 37.87 -5.05 7.37
C GLU A 2 36.41 -5.25 7.83
N ASP A 3 36.15 -5.12 9.14
CA ASP A 3 34.78 -5.23 9.66
C ASP A 3 33.84 -4.18 9.08
N ALA A 4 34.35 -2.96 8.85
CA ALA A 4 33.56 -1.87 8.27
C ALA A 4 33.14 -2.21 6.83
N LYS A 5 34.09 -2.68 6.01
CA LYS A 5 33.83 -3.13 4.64
C LYS A 5 32.82 -4.28 4.60
N ARG A 6 33.01 -5.28 5.46
CA ARG A 6 32.10 -6.44 5.58
C ARG A 6 30.67 -6.01 5.94
N LEU A 7 30.53 -5.12 6.93
CA LEU A 7 29.22 -4.62 7.37
C LEU A 7 28.56 -3.77 6.28
N LEU A 8 29.33 -2.91 5.61
CA LEU A 8 28.86 -2.11 4.47
C LEU A 8 28.37 -2.95 3.31
N ARG A 9 29.16 -3.93 2.85
CA ARG A 9 28.75 -4.84 1.77
C ARG A 9 27.46 -5.60 2.13
N ARG A 10 27.36 -6.09 3.37
CA ARG A 10 26.14 -6.77 3.84
C ARG A 10 24.92 -5.86 3.82
N PHE A 11 25.10 -4.58 4.16
CA PHE A 11 24.03 -3.58 4.08
C PHE A 11 23.62 -3.33 2.62
N ILE A 12 24.59 -3.09 1.73
CA ILE A 12 24.35 -2.86 0.30
C ILE A 12 23.57 -4.02 -0.32
N GLN A 13 23.99 -5.27 -0.10
CA GLN A 13 23.29 -6.46 -0.61
C GLN A 13 21.82 -6.56 -0.14
N ARG A 14 21.51 -6.02 1.05
CA ARG A 14 20.14 -6.00 1.57
C ARG A 14 19.30 -4.89 0.95
N ALA A 15 19.90 -3.71 0.79
CA ALA A 15 19.25 -2.49 0.34
C ALA A 15 19.17 -2.35 -1.18
N GLU A 16 20.09 -2.97 -1.92
CA GLU A 16 20.17 -2.86 -3.37
C GLU A 16 18.94 -3.45 -4.06
N ARG A 17 18.51 -2.78 -5.12
CA ARG A 17 17.39 -3.19 -5.97
C ARG A 17 17.84 -4.02 -7.18
N VAL A 18 19.11 -3.85 -7.55
CA VAL A 18 19.83 -4.58 -8.60
C VAL A 18 21.25 -4.77 -8.06
N PRO A 19 21.94 -5.87 -8.37
CA PRO A 19 23.34 -6.06 -7.99
C PRO A 19 24.18 -4.83 -8.33
N THR A 20 24.74 -4.23 -7.29
CA THR A 20 25.60 -3.04 -7.40
C THR A 20 26.97 -3.49 -7.92
N SER A 21 27.53 -2.75 -8.89
CA SER A 21 28.85 -3.09 -9.41
C SER A 21 29.93 -2.93 -8.33
N GLU A 22 30.97 -3.75 -8.40
CA GLU A 22 32.09 -3.72 -7.45
C GLU A 22 32.74 -2.32 -7.40
N ASP A 23 32.88 -1.65 -8.55
CA ASP A 23 33.41 -0.29 -8.63
C ASP A 23 32.57 0.72 -7.83
N MET A 24 31.24 0.59 -7.87
CA MET A 24 30.34 1.46 -7.09
C MET A 24 30.43 1.14 -5.61
N ILE A 25 30.51 -0.14 -5.23
CA ILE A 25 30.70 -0.56 -3.83
C ILE A 25 32.00 0.04 -3.27
N GLN A 26 33.09 0.03 -4.04
CA GLN A 26 34.38 0.58 -3.62
C GLN A 26 34.35 2.09 -3.34
N ILE A 27 33.47 2.85 -4.01
CA ILE A 27 33.27 4.29 -3.71
C ILE A 27 32.77 4.45 -2.27
N TYR A 28 31.76 3.68 -1.86
CA TYR A 28 31.23 3.72 -0.50
C TYR A 28 32.22 3.16 0.52
N GLU A 29 32.95 2.09 0.18
CA GLU A 29 33.99 1.55 1.06
C GLU A 29 35.11 2.55 1.33
N ARG A 30 35.50 3.33 0.31
CA ARG A 30 36.50 4.38 0.45
C ARG A 30 36.01 5.47 1.39
N LEU A 31 34.78 5.94 1.22
CA LEU A 31 34.17 6.92 2.13
C LEU A 31 34.24 6.46 3.59
N VAL A 32 33.84 5.21 3.87
CA VAL A 32 33.89 4.66 5.23
C VAL A 32 35.33 4.49 5.73
N THR A 33 36.25 4.09 4.86
CA THR A 33 37.66 3.89 5.25
C THR A 33 38.34 5.22 5.55
N ASP A 34 38.10 6.26 4.74
CA ASP A 34 38.65 7.60 4.92
C ASP A 34 38.17 8.22 6.24
N GLU A 35 36.90 8.05 6.60
CA GLU A 35 36.38 8.52 7.91
C GLU A 35 37.03 7.77 9.08
N LEU A 36 37.25 6.46 8.96
CA LEU A 36 37.95 5.69 9.99
C LEU A 36 39.40 6.14 10.16
N GLU A 37 40.10 6.42 9.05
CA GLU A 37 41.49 6.92 9.06
C GLU A 37 41.57 8.34 9.68
N ALA A 38 40.52 9.14 9.54
CA ALA A 38 40.38 10.43 10.20
C ALA A 38 40.04 10.33 11.70
N GLY A 39 39.84 9.11 12.24
CA GLY A 39 39.57 8.87 13.66
C GLY A 39 38.09 8.83 14.04
N THR A 40 37.17 8.86 13.07
CA THR A 40 35.73 8.73 13.33
C THR A 40 35.40 7.34 13.89
N PRO A 41 34.54 7.23 14.92
CA PRO A 41 34.11 5.93 15.44
C PRO A 41 33.43 5.07 14.37
N LEU A 42 33.62 3.74 14.45
CA LEU A 42 33.11 2.79 13.45
C LEU A 42 31.62 2.95 13.13
N ALA A 43 30.79 3.17 14.15
CA ALA A 43 29.35 3.31 13.97
C ALA A 43 28.99 4.55 13.13
N GLU A 44 29.66 5.67 13.38
CA GLU A 44 29.45 6.92 12.66
C GLU A 44 29.96 6.81 11.22
N ALA A 45 31.15 6.25 11.02
CA ALA A 45 31.69 5.99 9.69
C ALA A 45 30.77 5.10 8.84
N LEU A 46 30.20 4.06 9.45
CA LEU A 46 29.21 3.20 8.78
C LEU A 46 27.90 3.95 8.48
N LEU A 47 27.42 4.81 9.37
CA LEU A 47 26.23 5.63 9.11
C LEU A 47 26.44 6.56 7.90
N SER A 48 27.62 7.15 7.74
CA SER A 48 27.98 7.94 6.56
C SER A 48 27.91 7.10 5.29
N GLY A 49 28.52 5.91 5.29
CA GLY A 49 28.46 4.96 4.16
C GLY A 49 27.05 4.49 3.82
N TYR A 50 26.24 4.15 4.83
CA TYR A 50 24.85 3.75 4.65
C TYR A 50 24.01 4.89 4.08
N THR A 51 24.16 6.09 4.61
CA THR A 51 23.46 7.29 4.14
C THR A 51 23.83 7.58 2.68
N ALA A 52 25.12 7.55 2.35
CA ALA A 52 25.59 7.76 0.98
C ALA A 52 24.98 6.75 -0.01
N PHE A 53 24.87 5.47 0.38
CA PHE A 53 24.22 4.46 -0.46
C PHE A 53 22.70 4.67 -0.57
N LEU A 54 22.01 5.01 0.53
CA LEU A 54 20.57 5.30 0.52
C LEU A 54 20.22 6.55 -0.30
N CYS A 55 21.15 7.49 -0.46
CA CYS A 55 20.98 8.65 -1.33
C CYS A 55 21.43 8.39 -2.78
N SER A 56 21.82 7.17 -3.13
CA SER A 56 22.35 6.82 -4.45
C SER A 56 21.26 6.39 -5.44
N ALA A 57 21.57 6.47 -6.73
CA ALA A 57 20.66 6.02 -7.79
C ALA A 57 20.25 4.54 -7.69
N PRO A 58 21.17 3.58 -7.40
CA PRO A 58 20.82 2.17 -7.17
C PRO A 58 19.75 1.93 -6.09
N PHE A 59 19.66 2.81 -5.09
CA PHE A 59 18.63 2.72 -4.06
C PHE A 59 17.40 3.56 -4.35
N LEU A 60 17.55 4.82 -4.80
CA LEU A 60 16.41 5.75 -4.93
C LEU A 60 15.46 5.35 -6.07
N TYR A 61 15.99 4.86 -7.20
CA TYR A 61 15.18 4.59 -8.38
C TYR A 61 14.78 3.13 -8.53
N LEU A 62 13.58 2.89 -9.07
CA LEU A 62 13.20 1.55 -9.51
C LEU A 62 13.75 1.34 -10.93
N PRO A 63 14.61 0.34 -11.14
CA PRO A 63 15.19 0.08 -12.45
C PRO A 63 14.10 -0.22 -13.50
N GLU A 64 14.35 0.16 -14.74
CA GLU A 64 13.48 -0.20 -15.86
C GLU A 64 13.78 -1.63 -16.34
N PRO A 65 12.76 -2.47 -16.58
CA PRO A 65 12.95 -3.84 -17.07
C PRO A 65 13.24 -3.84 -18.57
N ARG A 66 14.46 -3.42 -18.95
CA ARG A 66 14.89 -3.36 -20.35
C ARG A 66 15.05 -4.77 -20.93
N ALA A 67 14.49 -5.00 -22.11
CA ALA A 67 14.61 -6.27 -22.80
C ALA A 67 16.08 -6.56 -23.18
N GLY A 68 16.49 -7.82 -23.10
CA GLY A 68 17.84 -8.25 -23.49
C GLY A 68 18.95 -7.91 -22.49
N THR A 69 18.64 -7.36 -21.32
CA THR A 69 19.64 -7.09 -20.28
C THR A 69 19.59 -8.14 -19.16
N PRO A 70 20.74 -8.55 -18.59
CA PRO A 70 20.79 -9.42 -17.41
C PRO A 70 20.07 -8.82 -16.19
N GLN A 71 19.95 -7.49 -16.13
CA GLN A 71 19.31 -6.77 -15.01
C GLN A 71 17.77 -6.81 -15.06
N ARG A 72 17.18 -7.29 -16.16
CA ARG A 72 15.72 -7.32 -16.35
C ARG A 72 15.00 -8.10 -15.25
N GLU A 73 15.56 -9.23 -14.84
CA GLU A 73 15.03 -10.11 -13.80
C GLU A 73 14.93 -9.36 -12.45
N TYR A 74 16.02 -8.75 -12.02
CA TYR A 74 16.07 -7.91 -10.81
C TYR A 74 15.12 -6.72 -10.91
N ALA A 75 15.02 -6.10 -12.09
CA ALA A 75 14.16 -4.96 -12.27
C ALA A 75 12.67 -5.31 -12.15
N VAL A 76 12.27 -6.47 -12.67
CA VAL A 76 10.90 -6.98 -12.48
C VAL A 76 10.67 -7.38 -11.03
N ALA A 77 11.61 -8.04 -10.36
CA ALA A 77 11.51 -8.37 -8.93
C ALA A 77 11.28 -7.10 -8.09
N ALA A 78 12.12 -6.08 -8.29
CA ALA A 78 12.03 -4.80 -7.58
C ALA A 78 10.69 -4.11 -7.83
N ARG A 79 10.23 -4.06 -9.07
CA ARG A 79 8.94 -3.42 -9.39
C ARG A 79 7.75 -4.20 -8.83
N LEU A 80 7.77 -5.52 -8.92
CA LEU A 80 6.69 -6.37 -8.41
C LEU A 80 6.55 -6.23 -6.88
N SER A 81 7.65 -6.26 -6.14
CA SER A 81 7.64 -6.11 -4.67
C SER A 81 7.16 -4.73 -4.23
N HIS A 82 7.54 -3.67 -4.93
CA HIS A 82 7.09 -2.31 -4.60
C HIS A 82 5.64 -2.10 -5.02
N PHE A 83 5.21 -2.69 -6.13
CA PHE A 83 3.83 -2.60 -6.60
C PHE A 83 2.86 -3.29 -5.65
N LEU A 84 3.18 -4.51 -5.19
CA LEU A 84 2.25 -5.34 -4.41
C LEU A 84 2.47 -5.30 -2.89
N GLY A 85 3.63 -4.82 -2.42
CA GLY A 85 3.97 -4.80 -0.99
C GLY A 85 4.59 -3.50 -0.50
N ASN A 86 4.78 -2.51 -1.39
CA ASN A 86 5.46 -1.25 -1.11
C ASN A 86 6.80 -1.44 -0.35
N THR A 87 7.56 -2.48 -0.74
CA THR A 87 8.81 -2.86 -0.07
C THR A 87 9.79 -3.51 -1.05
N ARG A 88 11.02 -3.76 -0.59
CA ARG A 88 12.08 -4.44 -1.35
C ARG A 88 11.71 -5.90 -1.68
N PRO A 89 12.29 -6.49 -2.73
CA PRO A 89 12.13 -7.93 -2.99
C PRO A 89 12.59 -8.74 -1.79
N ASP A 90 11.78 -9.74 -1.42
CA ASP A 90 12.18 -10.74 -0.45
C ASP A 90 13.21 -11.71 -1.02
N ASP A 91 13.76 -12.56 -0.16
CA ASP A 91 14.87 -13.44 -0.51
C ASP A 91 14.47 -14.45 -1.60
N GLU A 92 13.20 -14.85 -1.68
CA GLU A 92 12.70 -15.74 -2.73
C GLU A 92 12.67 -15.05 -4.10
N LEU A 93 12.11 -13.84 -4.18
CA LEU A 93 12.13 -13.05 -5.41
C LEU A 93 13.56 -12.75 -5.87
N LYS A 94 14.46 -12.40 -4.94
CA LYS A 94 15.87 -12.15 -5.25
C LYS A 94 16.53 -13.39 -5.85
N ARG A 95 16.37 -14.55 -5.21
CA ARG A 95 16.93 -15.82 -5.70
C ARG A 95 16.40 -16.20 -7.09
N LEU A 96 15.09 -16.04 -7.33
CA LEU A 96 14.50 -16.33 -8.65
C LEU A 96 15.01 -15.39 -9.74
N ALA A 97 15.22 -14.12 -9.39
CA ALA A 97 15.81 -13.14 -10.30
C ALA A 97 17.29 -13.44 -10.60
N GLU A 98 18.07 -13.82 -9.57
CA GLU A 98 19.47 -14.25 -9.71
C GLU A 98 19.62 -15.46 -10.64
N GLN A 99 18.68 -16.40 -10.57
CA GLN A 99 18.68 -17.62 -11.37
C GLN A 99 18.13 -17.42 -12.79
N GLY A 100 17.62 -16.23 -13.14
CA GLY A 100 17.01 -15.95 -14.44
C GLY A 100 15.70 -16.71 -14.69
N GLN A 101 14.95 -17.00 -13.62
CA GLN A 101 13.73 -17.82 -13.66
C GLN A 101 12.45 -17.01 -13.45
N LEU A 102 12.55 -15.82 -12.84
CA LEU A 102 11.39 -15.04 -12.41
C LEU A 102 10.50 -14.62 -13.59
N LEU A 103 11.07 -14.36 -14.76
CA LEU A 103 10.30 -13.95 -15.95
C LEU A 103 9.53 -15.08 -16.63
N SER A 104 9.69 -16.34 -16.20
CA SER A 104 8.82 -17.40 -16.70
C SER A 104 7.37 -17.14 -16.26
N ALA A 105 6.42 -17.30 -17.18
CA ALA A 105 5.02 -16.92 -16.94
C ALA A 105 4.41 -17.62 -15.72
N GLU A 106 4.76 -18.90 -15.52
CA GLU A 106 4.33 -19.70 -14.38
C GLU A 106 4.88 -19.16 -13.05
N ILE A 107 6.20 -18.96 -12.96
CA ILE A 107 6.84 -18.45 -11.73
C ILE A 107 6.37 -17.03 -11.43
N LEU A 108 6.27 -16.17 -12.45
CA LEU A 108 5.80 -14.80 -12.25
C LEU A 108 4.37 -14.76 -11.70
N THR A 109 3.49 -15.62 -12.22
CA THR A 109 2.11 -15.74 -11.73
C THR A 109 2.09 -16.28 -10.30
N GLN A 110 2.89 -17.30 -10.01
CA GLN A 110 3.02 -17.86 -8.66
C GLN A 110 3.49 -16.82 -7.65
N GLN A 111 4.56 -16.09 -7.96
CA GLN A 111 5.13 -15.06 -7.08
C GLN A 111 4.17 -13.87 -6.92
N THR A 112 3.45 -13.49 -7.97
CA THR A 112 2.41 -12.43 -7.88
C THR A 112 1.32 -12.83 -6.89
N ARG A 113 0.79 -14.05 -6.98
CA ARG A 113 -0.21 -14.57 -6.02
C ARG A 113 0.34 -14.65 -4.61
N ARG A 114 1.57 -15.14 -4.44
CA ARG A 114 2.22 -15.23 -3.13
C ARG A 114 2.34 -13.84 -2.47
N LEU A 115 2.77 -12.83 -3.22
CA LEU A 115 2.94 -11.47 -2.69
C LEU A 115 1.61 -10.81 -2.34
N LEU A 116 0.55 -11.03 -3.15
CA LEU A 116 -0.81 -10.59 -2.86
C LEU A 116 -1.37 -11.17 -1.54
N LEU A 117 -0.84 -12.29 -1.07
CA LEU A 117 -1.26 -12.95 0.17
C LEU A 117 -0.20 -12.83 1.28
N SER A 118 0.80 -11.95 1.12
CA SER A 118 1.86 -11.77 2.10
C SER A 118 1.50 -10.73 3.16
N ASP A 119 2.22 -10.70 4.27
CA ASP A 119 2.07 -9.66 5.30
C ASP A 119 2.27 -8.23 4.74
N SER A 120 2.98 -8.09 3.61
CA SER A 120 3.18 -6.79 2.96
C SER A 120 1.91 -6.26 2.27
N THR A 121 0.93 -7.13 2.02
CA THR A 121 -0.37 -6.78 1.42
C THR A 121 -1.11 -5.73 2.24
N GLU A 122 -1.04 -5.78 3.57
CA GLU A 122 -1.74 -4.79 4.42
C GLU A 122 -1.33 -3.35 4.08
N LYS A 123 -0.03 -3.11 3.85
CA LYS A 123 0.49 -1.80 3.46
C LYS A 123 0.05 -1.41 2.05
N PHE A 124 0.02 -2.39 1.14
CA PHE A 124 -0.49 -2.17 -0.21
C PHE A 124 -1.97 -1.80 -0.20
N ILE A 125 -2.83 -2.54 0.52
CA ILE A 125 -4.26 -2.26 0.63
C ILE A 125 -4.50 -0.89 1.27
N THR A 126 -3.77 -0.57 2.33
CA THR A 126 -3.83 0.74 2.99
C THR A 126 -3.52 1.85 1.98
N ASN A 127 -2.36 1.80 1.31
CA ASN A 127 -1.99 2.81 0.33
C ASN A 127 -2.96 2.86 -0.86
N LEU A 128 -3.34 1.70 -1.40
CA LEU A 128 -4.26 1.61 -2.52
C LEU A 128 -5.57 2.31 -2.18
N THR A 129 -6.20 1.94 -1.07
CA THR A 129 -7.48 2.54 -0.65
C THR A 129 -7.34 4.02 -0.26
N ASP A 130 -6.25 4.41 0.39
CA ASP A 130 -6.00 5.79 0.79
C ASP A 130 -5.87 6.72 -0.43
N TYR A 131 -5.17 6.29 -1.48
CA TYR A 131 -4.96 7.10 -2.67
C TYR A 131 -6.05 6.93 -3.73
N TRP A 132 -6.53 5.71 -3.97
CA TRP A 132 -7.57 5.46 -4.96
C TRP A 132 -8.91 6.01 -4.48
N LEU A 133 -9.32 5.65 -3.27
CA LEU A 133 -10.65 5.91 -2.72
C LEU A 133 -10.70 7.10 -1.77
N SER A 134 -9.59 7.82 -1.63
CA SER A 134 -9.46 9.00 -0.75
C SER A 134 -9.65 8.70 0.75
N LEU A 135 -9.38 7.47 1.19
CA LEU A 135 -9.50 7.11 2.61
C LEU A 135 -8.55 7.89 3.53
N LYS A 136 -7.44 8.40 3.01
CA LYS A 136 -6.56 9.32 3.75
C LYS A 136 -7.27 10.59 4.23
N ASP A 137 -8.33 11.00 3.53
CA ASP A 137 -9.12 12.19 3.81
C ASP A 137 -10.36 11.86 4.66
N ILE A 138 -10.47 10.64 5.22
CA ILE A 138 -11.64 10.22 6.00
C ILE A 138 -11.88 11.09 7.23
N ARG A 139 -10.87 11.82 7.72
CA ARG A 139 -10.97 12.77 8.83
C ARG A 139 -11.07 14.24 8.40
N ARG A 140 -11.12 14.54 7.09
CA ARG A 140 -11.15 15.92 6.57
C ARG A 140 -12.39 16.69 7.02
N ASP A 141 -13.57 16.07 6.83
CA ASP A 141 -14.86 16.71 7.12
C ASP A 141 -15.55 15.98 8.27
N GLU A 142 -15.53 16.57 9.46
CA GLU A 142 -16.27 16.04 10.62
C GLU A 142 -17.75 16.43 10.56
N PRO A 143 -18.68 15.54 10.97
CA PRO A 143 -20.08 15.90 11.12
C PRO A 143 -20.25 17.08 12.06
N ASP A 144 -21.07 18.06 11.66
CA ASP A 144 -21.37 19.20 12.53
C ASP A 144 -22.02 18.72 13.84
N SER A 145 -21.35 18.99 14.96
CA SER A 145 -21.76 18.46 16.27
C SER A 145 -23.11 18.98 16.80
N ARG A 146 -23.66 20.05 16.22
CA ARG A 146 -25.01 20.55 16.55
C ARG A 146 -26.08 19.87 15.71
N LEU A 147 -25.79 19.60 14.44
CA LEU A 147 -26.71 18.89 13.54
C LEU A 147 -26.74 17.38 13.82
N TYR A 148 -25.60 16.80 14.14
CA TYR A 148 -25.41 15.36 14.34
C TYR A 148 -24.72 15.04 15.67
N PRO A 149 -25.32 15.40 16.82
CA PRO A 149 -24.72 15.20 18.14
C PRO A 149 -24.40 13.74 18.46
N GLU A 150 -25.09 12.78 17.84
CA GLU A 150 -24.88 11.33 18.00
C GLU A 150 -23.54 10.83 17.46
N TYR A 151 -22.89 11.57 16.56
CA TYR A 151 -21.57 11.21 16.00
C TYR A 151 -20.42 12.02 16.62
N ARG A 152 -20.73 12.87 17.60
CA ARG A 152 -19.72 13.70 18.25
C ARG A 152 -18.70 12.82 18.98
N PHE A 153 -17.41 13.02 18.67
CA PHE A 153 -16.29 12.26 19.25
C PHE A 153 -16.35 10.75 18.97
N ASP A 154 -16.97 10.33 17.87
CA ASP A 154 -17.06 8.92 17.49
C ASP A 154 -15.90 8.50 16.57
N ASP A 155 -14.67 8.63 17.09
CA ASP A 155 -13.47 8.18 16.38
C ASP A 155 -13.54 6.70 16.02
N TYR A 156 -14.20 5.91 16.87
CA TYR A 156 -14.34 4.49 16.65
C TYR A 156 -15.16 4.18 15.40
N LEU A 157 -16.24 4.93 15.14
CA LEU A 157 -16.99 4.80 13.89
C LEU A 157 -16.12 5.17 12.68
N ILE A 158 -15.36 6.26 12.74
CA ILE A 158 -14.49 6.70 11.63
C ILE A 158 -13.46 5.62 11.29
N GLU A 159 -12.81 5.04 12.30
CA GLU A 159 -11.87 3.93 12.11
C GLU A 159 -12.54 2.69 11.55
N SER A 160 -13.75 2.39 12.04
CA SER A 160 -14.54 1.24 11.56
C SER A 160 -14.93 1.38 10.09
N MET A 161 -15.28 2.59 9.64
CA MET A 161 -15.58 2.88 8.24
C MET A 161 -14.38 2.60 7.33
N ALA A 162 -13.19 3.09 7.69
CA ALA A 162 -11.98 2.83 6.90
C ALA A 162 -11.61 1.34 6.91
N ALA A 163 -11.75 0.68 8.06
CA ALA A 163 -11.47 -0.74 8.20
C ALA A 163 -12.44 -1.64 7.42
N GLU A 164 -13.72 -1.25 7.27
CA GLU A 164 -14.66 -1.94 6.36
C GLU A 164 -14.12 -1.96 4.93
N THR A 165 -13.81 -0.79 4.36
CA THR A 165 -13.36 -0.69 2.98
C THR A 165 -12.07 -1.46 2.76
N ARG A 166 -11.12 -1.38 3.70
CA ARG A 166 -9.86 -2.13 3.62
C ARG A 166 -10.11 -3.63 3.68
N ALA A 167 -10.93 -4.12 4.62
CA ALA A 167 -11.27 -5.54 4.72
C ALA A 167 -12.00 -6.05 3.47
N PHE A 168 -12.90 -5.24 2.91
CA PHE A 168 -13.62 -5.54 1.68
C PHE A 168 -12.66 -5.71 0.50
N ILE A 169 -11.74 -4.77 0.30
CA ILE A 169 -10.75 -4.83 -0.79
C ILE A 169 -9.75 -5.98 -0.55
N THR A 170 -9.32 -6.22 0.69
CA THR A 170 -8.50 -7.39 1.04
C THR A 170 -9.19 -8.69 0.63
N ALA A 171 -10.45 -8.88 0.99
CA ALA A 171 -11.22 -10.07 0.64
C ALA A 171 -11.37 -10.25 -0.88
N MET A 172 -11.50 -9.16 -1.64
CA MET A 172 -11.51 -9.26 -3.11
C MET A 172 -10.22 -9.87 -3.67
N PHE A 173 -9.05 -9.52 -3.12
CA PHE A 173 -7.77 -10.09 -3.53
C PHE A 173 -7.59 -11.53 -3.01
N GLU A 174 -7.90 -11.78 -1.74
CA GLU A 174 -7.70 -13.08 -1.10
C GLU A 174 -8.63 -14.17 -1.64
N GLU A 175 -9.91 -13.83 -1.83
CA GLU A 175 -10.93 -14.75 -2.33
C GLU A 175 -11.07 -14.71 -3.86
N ASN A 176 -10.30 -13.85 -4.54
CA ASN A 176 -10.36 -13.62 -5.99
C ASN A 176 -11.81 -13.35 -6.48
N LEU A 177 -12.48 -12.41 -5.81
CA LEU A 177 -13.87 -12.06 -6.09
C LEU A 177 -14.00 -11.34 -7.45
N PRO A 178 -15.13 -11.50 -8.16
CA PRO A 178 -15.33 -10.78 -9.41
C PRO A 178 -15.42 -9.27 -9.15
N VAL A 179 -14.91 -8.48 -10.09
CA VAL A 179 -14.91 -7.00 -9.99
C VAL A 179 -16.31 -6.40 -9.83
N THR A 180 -17.36 -7.14 -10.24
CA THR A 180 -18.76 -6.77 -10.07
C THR A 180 -19.14 -6.55 -8.60
N VAL A 181 -18.42 -7.18 -7.66
CA VAL A 181 -18.58 -6.98 -6.21
C VAL A 181 -18.36 -5.52 -5.80
N LEU A 182 -17.55 -4.75 -6.55
CA LEU A 182 -17.42 -3.30 -6.30
C LEU A 182 -18.73 -2.54 -6.49
N VAL A 183 -19.63 -3.05 -7.33
CA VAL A 183 -20.92 -2.41 -7.65
C VAL A 183 -22.02 -2.99 -6.79
N ASP A 184 -22.07 -4.32 -6.68
CA ASP A 184 -23.14 -5.05 -6.01
C ASP A 184 -22.58 -6.28 -5.30
N ALA A 185 -22.82 -6.37 -3.99
CA ALA A 185 -22.35 -7.42 -3.12
C ALA A 185 -23.43 -7.80 -2.12
N ASP A 186 -23.59 -9.10 -1.86
CA ASP A 186 -24.53 -9.65 -0.86
C ASP A 186 -23.91 -9.72 0.54
N PHE A 187 -22.77 -9.07 0.75
CA PHE A 187 -22.06 -9.05 2.03
C PHE A 187 -21.47 -7.67 2.33
N ALA A 188 -21.21 -7.42 3.61
CA ALA A 188 -20.43 -6.29 4.09
C ALA A 188 -19.41 -6.75 5.14
N PHE A 189 -18.41 -5.92 5.41
CA PHE A 189 -17.48 -6.14 6.52
C PHE A 189 -17.84 -5.20 7.66
N VAL A 190 -18.15 -5.76 8.83
CA VAL A 190 -18.55 -4.96 9.99
C VAL A 190 -17.86 -5.43 11.27
N ASN A 191 -17.59 -4.48 12.16
CA ASN A 191 -17.34 -4.72 13.56
C ASN A 191 -18.57 -4.31 14.39
N ASP A 192 -18.46 -4.36 15.72
CA ASP A 192 -19.60 -4.06 16.61
C ASP A 192 -20.18 -2.65 16.42
N ARG A 193 -19.33 -1.64 16.19
CA ARG A 193 -19.74 -0.25 15.98
C ARG A 193 -20.42 -0.05 14.64
N LEU A 194 -19.88 -0.64 13.57
CA LEU A 194 -20.42 -0.48 12.22
C LEU A 194 -21.70 -1.29 12.01
N ALA A 195 -21.81 -2.48 12.60
CA ALA A 195 -23.05 -3.26 12.60
C ALA A 195 -24.20 -2.46 13.22
N ARG A 196 -23.95 -1.76 14.34
CA ARG A 196 -24.93 -0.85 14.95
C ARG A 196 -25.26 0.33 14.04
N HIS A 197 -24.26 0.90 13.36
CA HIS A 197 -24.46 2.03 12.45
C HIS A 197 -25.34 1.66 11.24
N TYR A 198 -25.18 0.44 10.71
CA TYR A 198 -25.97 -0.08 9.60
C TYR A 198 -27.29 -0.75 10.01
N GLY A 199 -27.57 -0.85 11.31
CA GLY A 199 -28.76 -1.55 11.81
C GLY A 199 -28.75 -3.06 11.52
N LEU A 200 -27.56 -3.65 11.41
CA LEU A 200 -27.38 -5.09 11.19
C LEU A 200 -27.38 -5.86 12.52
N GLN A 201 -27.43 -7.19 12.42
CA GLN A 201 -27.30 -8.06 13.59
C GLN A 201 -26.01 -7.75 14.36
N PRO A 202 -26.06 -7.61 15.70
CA PRO A 202 -24.87 -7.26 16.47
C PRO A 202 -23.76 -8.30 16.31
N VAL A 203 -22.54 -7.82 16.09
CA VAL A 203 -21.31 -8.60 16.19
C VAL A 203 -20.51 -8.10 17.40
N SER A 204 -19.56 -8.89 17.93
CA SER A 204 -18.84 -8.55 19.16
C SER A 204 -17.40 -8.11 18.91
N GLY A 205 -16.99 -6.96 19.43
CA GLY A 205 -15.61 -6.48 19.38
C GLY A 205 -15.20 -5.84 18.06
N SER A 206 -13.96 -5.37 18.02
CA SER A 206 -13.45 -4.44 17.00
C SER A 206 -12.98 -5.06 15.69
N GLN A 207 -12.80 -6.39 15.65
CA GLN A 207 -12.39 -7.08 14.43
C GLN A 207 -13.48 -7.04 13.36
N MET A 208 -13.06 -6.75 12.12
CA MET A 208 -13.94 -6.79 10.96
C MET A 208 -14.35 -8.23 10.64
N ARG A 209 -15.64 -8.42 10.36
CA ARG A 209 -16.21 -9.71 10.01
C ARG A 209 -17.08 -9.56 8.78
N LYS A 210 -16.90 -10.49 7.83
CA LYS A 210 -17.79 -10.64 6.68
C LYS A 210 -19.15 -11.11 7.19
N VAL A 211 -20.21 -10.36 6.87
CA VAL A 211 -21.59 -10.71 7.19
C VAL A 211 -22.42 -10.69 5.92
N THR A 212 -23.31 -11.66 5.76
CA THR A 212 -24.30 -11.66 4.69
C THR A 212 -25.34 -10.57 4.96
N LEU A 213 -25.62 -9.78 3.94
CA LEU A 213 -26.61 -8.73 3.99
C LEU A 213 -28.02 -9.32 3.82
N PRO A 214 -29.03 -8.80 4.55
CA PRO A 214 -30.43 -9.10 4.25
C PRO A 214 -30.78 -8.71 2.80
N ALA A 215 -31.74 -9.42 2.19
CA ALA A 215 -32.15 -9.16 0.80
C ALA A 215 -32.59 -7.70 0.53
N GLU A 216 -33.15 -7.04 1.53
CA GLU A 216 -33.60 -5.64 1.45
C GLU A 216 -32.50 -4.62 1.78
N SER A 217 -31.26 -5.07 2.03
CA SER A 217 -30.18 -4.18 2.42
C SER A 217 -29.68 -3.34 1.25
N HIS A 218 -29.32 -2.09 1.53
CA HIS A 218 -28.71 -1.19 0.57
C HIS A 218 -27.19 -1.08 0.71
N TYR A 219 -26.56 -1.85 1.62
CA TYR A 219 -25.14 -1.70 1.96
C TYR A 219 -24.19 -2.59 1.14
N GLY A 220 -24.65 -3.07 -0.01
CA GLY A 220 -23.86 -3.90 -0.94
C GLY A 220 -23.03 -3.06 -1.92
N GLY A 221 -21.74 -3.40 -2.03
CA GLY A 221 -20.82 -2.74 -2.96
C GLY A 221 -20.08 -1.54 -2.36
N LEU A 222 -19.23 -0.92 -3.16
CA LEU A 222 -18.29 0.11 -2.70
C LEU A 222 -18.97 1.46 -2.44
N LEU A 223 -19.91 1.85 -3.31
CA LEU A 223 -20.55 3.18 -3.26
C LEU A 223 -21.49 3.35 -2.06
N THR A 224 -21.85 2.26 -1.40
CA THR A 224 -22.77 2.21 -0.26
C THR A 224 -22.04 2.21 1.08
N GLN A 225 -20.72 2.02 1.08
CA GLN A 225 -19.90 2.00 2.29
C GLN A 225 -19.83 3.39 2.92
N ALA A 226 -19.90 3.43 4.25
CA ALA A 226 -19.90 4.67 5.00
C ALA A 226 -18.62 5.50 4.80
N ALA A 227 -17.46 4.87 4.60
CA ALA A 227 -16.22 5.59 4.27
C ALA A 227 -16.38 6.43 3.00
N ILE A 228 -16.93 5.83 1.93
CA ILE A 228 -17.13 6.49 0.64
C ILE A 228 -18.18 7.60 0.74
N LEU A 229 -19.27 7.32 1.46
CA LEU A 229 -20.32 8.32 1.71
C LEU A 229 -19.79 9.51 2.52
N LYS A 230 -18.84 9.28 3.44
CA LYS A 230 -18.21 10.32 4.27
C LYS A 230 -17.19 11.15 3.50
N VAL A 231 -16.23 10.55 2.78
CA VAL A 231 -15.18 11.30 2.05
C VAL A 231 -15.76 12.16 0.91
N THR A 232 -16.99 11.85 0.49
CA THR A 232 -17.77 12.60 -0.52
C THR A 232 -18.82 13.55 0.08
N ALA A 233 -18.76 13.83 1.38
CA ALA A 233 -19.63 14.80 2.08
C ALA A 233 -18.84 16.00 2.62
N ASN A 234 -19.53 17.03 3.14
CA ASN A 234 -18.92 18.25 3.67
C ASN A 234 -19.22 18.53 5.15
N GLY A 235 -19.53 17.47 5.93
CA GLY A 235 -19.78 17.54 7.38
C GLY A 235 -21.16 18.09 7.79
N THR A 236 -21.79 18.92 6.99
CA THR A 236 -23.17 19.43 7.25
C THR A 236 -24.21 18.70 6.42
N THR A 237 -23.87 18.38 5.17
CA THR A 237 -24.79 17.76 4.19
C THR A 237 -24.05 16.74 3.32
N THR A 238 -24.81 15.87 2.67
CA THR A 238 -24.28 15.08 1.56
C THR A 238 -24.03 15.98 0.34
N SER A 239 -23.00 15.70 -0.45
CA SER A 239 -22.70 16.46 -1.67
C SER A 239 -22.79 15.58 -2.92
N PRO A 240 -23.95 15.55 -3.62
CA PRO A 240 -24.10 14.80 -4.86
C PRO A 240 -23.11 15.21 -5.95
N VAL A 241 -22.75 16.50 -6.01
CA VAL A 241 -21.79 17.03 -7.00
C VAL A 241 -20.39 16.48 -6.72
N ILE A 242 -19.91 16.56 -5.47
CA ILE A 242 -18.60 16.02 -5.09
C ILE A 242 -18.58 14.50 -5.29
N ARG A 243 -19.66 13.80 -4.91
CA ARG A 243 -19.77 12.36 -5.12
C ARG A 243 -19.74 11.98 -6.60
N GLY A 244 -20.45 12.72 -7.46
CA GLY A 244 -20.45 12.52 -8.91
C GLY A 244 -19.04 12.68 -9.50
N ALA A 245 -18.35 13.77 -9.14
CA ALA A 245 -16.97 14.00 -9.55
C ALA A 245 -16.03 12.88 -9.08
N TRP A 246 -16.17 12.42 -7.83
CA TRP A 246 -15.39 11.31 -7.28
C TRP A 246 -15.63 10.01 -8.05
N ILE A 247 -16.89 9.67 -8.40
CA ILE A 247 -17.20 8.47 -9.18
C ILE A 247 -16.56 8.57 -10.58
N MET A 248 -16.70 9.71 -11.24
CA MET A 248 -16.13 9.96 -12.56
C MET A 248 -14.61 9.79 -12.58
N GLU A 249 -13.91 10.36 -11.58
CA GLU A 249 -12.46 10.28 -11.47
C GLU A 249 -11.98 8.89 -11.01
N ARG A 250 -12.54 8.36 -9.91
CA ARG A 250 -12.00 7.19 -9.21
C ARG A 250 -12.52 5.87 -9.72
N VAL A 251 -13.72 5.83 -10.27
CA VAL A 251 -14.35 4.58 -10.75
C VAL A 251 -14.34 4.52 -12.27
N MET A 252 -14.72 5.61 -12.96
CA MET A 252 -14.84 5.61 -14.43
C MET A 252 -13.53 5.98 -15.14
N GLY A 253 -12.55 6.56 -14.45
CA GLY A 253 -11.30 7.02 -15.07
C GLY A 253 -11.48 8.18 -16.04
N ASN A 254 -12.55 8.96 -15.90
CA ASN A 254 -12.89 10.10 -16.76
C ASN A 254 -13.24 11.32 -15.91
N PRO A 255 -12.24 12.04 -15.36
CA PRO A 255 -12.47 13.16 -14.45
C PRO A 255 -13.27 14.30 -15.13
N PRO A 256 -14.12 15.03 -14.37
CA PRO A 256 -14.81 16.19 -14.92
C PRO A 256 -13.81 17.27 -15.36
N PRO A 257 -14.16 18.11 -16.35
CA PRO A 257 -13.31 19.21 -16.77
C PRO A 257 -13.04 20.17 -15.59
N PRO A 258 -11.84 20.79 -15.54
CA PRO A 258 -11.55 21.77 -14.49
C PRO A 258 -12.56 22.94 -14.58
N PRO A 259 -12.85 23.60 -13.44
CA PRO A 259 -13.70 24.79 -13.45
C PRO A 259 -13.11 25.85 -14.39
N PRO A 260 -13.95 26.61 -15.11
CA PRO A 260 -13.49 27.70 -15.97
C PRO A 260 -12.73 28.77 -15.14
N PRO A 261 -11.74 29.46 -15.74
CA PRO A 261 -10.94 30.49 -15.08
C PRO A 261 -11.77 31.73 -14.70
#